data_AF-A0A1F7JU76-F1
#
_entry.id   AF-A0A1F7JU76-F1
#
_cell.length_a   1.000
_cell.length_b   1.000
_cell.length_c   1.000
_cell.angle_alpha   90.00
_cell.angle_beta   90.00
_cell.angle_gamma   90.00
#
_symmetry.space_group_name_H-M   'P 1'
#
loop_
_entity.id
_entity.type
_entity.pdbx_description
1 polymer ?
#
loop_
_entity_poly.entity_id
_entity_poly.type
_entity_poly.pdbx_seq_one_letter_code
_entity_poly.pdbx_strand_id
1 'polypeptide(L)'
;MCRSSHVRFIRAYPQEEETVKIRKQRAALDRIIATVADYYRLDTSEILGHSRTQRRVEARQIVMWLMRTRSTASFPEIGVLMDRHHSTILHGCAKIERLIKRDAELREDLRRIQVRLDSQLMK
;
A
#
# COMPACT_ATOMS: atom_id res chain seq x y z
N MET A 1 40.37 18.74 43.40
CA MET A 1 39.88 19.75 42.43
C MET A 1 39.25 19.02 41.26
N CYS A 2 37.95 19.20 41.06
CA CYS A 2 37.16 18.58 39.99
C CYS A 2 37.44 19.25 38.63
N ARG A 3 37.64 18.46 37.58
CA ARG A 3 37.11 18.64 36.20
C ARG A 3 37.08 17.24 35.57
N SER A 4 35.98 16.48 35.66
CA SER A 4 34.84 16.54 34.74
C SER A 4 35.26 16.85 33.29
N SER A 5 35.24 15.81 32.44
CA SER A 5 34.77 15.82 31.04
C SER A 5 35.27 14.57 30.33
N HIS A 6 34.49 13.83 29.56
CA HIS A 6 33.06 13.78 29.31
C HIS A 6 32.93 12.43 28.59
N VAL A 7 32.22 11.50 29.22
CA VAL A 7 31.40 10.45 28.59
C VAL A 7 31.95 9.86 27.27
N ARG A 8 32.52 8.65 27.40
CA ARG A 8 32.47 7.59 26.36
C ARG A 8 31.05 7.49 25.79
N PHE A 9 30.92 7.02 24.55
CA PHE A 9 29.68 6.71 23.81
C PHE A 9 29.10 7.88 22.99
N ILE A 10 29.65 8.11 21.80
CA ILE A 10 28.77 8.26 20.64
C ILE A 10 28.71 6.87 20.00
N ARG A 11 27.70 6.11 20.43
CA ARG A 11 27.21 4.91 19.74
C ARG A 11 26.89 5.34 18.30
N ALA A 12 27.35 4.58 17.31
CA ALA A 12 26.94 4.73 15.93
C ALA A 12 25.41 4.86 15.85
N TYR A 13 24.91 5.93 15.23
CA TYR A 13 23.50 6.15 14.99
C TYR A 13 22.99 5.09 13.98
N PRO A 14 22.00 4.25 14.33
CA PRO A 14 21.48 3.18 13.48
C PRO A 14 20.41 3.68 12.48
N GLN A 15 20.56 4.89 11.91
CA GLN A 15 19.44 5.56 11.22
C GLN A 15 19.38 5.34 9.70
N GLU A 16 20.41 4.77 9.08
CA GLU A 16 20.40 4.55 7.62
C GLU A 16 19.47 3.40 7.21
N GLU A 17 19.39 2.32 8.00
CA GLU A 17 18.57 1.14 7.68
C GLU A 17 17.07 1.43 7.65
N GLU A 18 16.59 2.30 8.56
CA GLU A 18 15.18 2.65 8.67
C GLU A 18 14.68 3.44 7.44
N THR A 19 15.52 4.33 6.90
CA THR A 19 15.17 5.14 5.72
C THR A 19 15.05 4.31 4.44
N VAL A 20 15.92 3.31 4.27
CA VAL A 20 15.90 2.42 3.10
C VAL A 20 14.66 1.55 3.10
N LYS A 21 14.22 1.08 4.28
CA LYS A 21 13.02 0.25 4.43
C LYS A 21 11.75 1.02 4.05
N ILE A 22 11.60 2.26 4.53
CA ILE A 22 10.45 3.12 4.22
C ILE A 22 10.36 3.38 2.71
N ARG A 23 11.47 3.70 2.05
CA ARG A 23 11.51 3.94 0.59
C ARG A 23 11.10 2.71 -0.21
N LYS A 24 11.60 1.52 0.16
CA LYS A 24 11.22 0.25 -0.48
C LYS A 24 9.74 -0.03 -0.32
N GLN A 25 9.19 0.18 0.87
CA GLN A 25 7.77 0.00 1.14
C GLN A 25 6.92 0.97 0.32
N ARG A 26 7.29 2.26 0.26
CA ARG A 26 6.59 3.25 -0.55
C ARG A 26 6.60 2.87 -2.04
N ALA A 27 7.75 2.48 -2.58
CA ALA A 27 7.85 2.02 -3.96
C ALA A 27 6.97 0.79 -4.24
N ALA A 28 6.86 -0.14 -3.28
CA ALA A 28 5.98 -1.29 -3.40
C ALA A 28 4.49 -0.88 -3.43
N LEU A 29 4.09 0.07 -2.58
CA LEU A 29 2.72 0.60 -2.56
C LEU A 29 2.37 1.34 -3.86
N ASP A 30 3.28 2.17 -4.37
CA ASP A 30 3.07 2.91 -5.63
C ASP A 30 2.94 1.96 -6.83
N ARG A 31 3.71 0.86 -6.84
CA ARG A 31 3.57 -0.21 -7.85
C ARG A 31 2.20 -0.86 -7.82
N ILE A 32 1.64 -1.13 -6.64
CA ILE A 32 0.29 -1.70 -6.51
C ILE A 32 -0.74 -0.79 -7.17
N ILE A 33 -0.67 0.52 -6.94
CA ILE A 33 -1.59 1.49 -7.56
C ILE A 33 -1.46 1.42 -9.09
N ALA A 34 -0.24 1.51 -9.60
CA ALA A 34 0.02 1.51 -11.03
C ALA A 34 -0.48 0.23 -11.72
N THR A 35 -0.26 -0.93 -11.13
CA THR A 35 -0.67 -2.22 -11.71
C THR A 35 -2.18 -2.39 -11.71
N VAL A 36 -2.88 -1.94 -10.66
CA VAL A 36 -4.35 -1.94 -10.65
C VAL A 36 -4.92 -0.92 -11.64
N ALA A 37 -4.32 0.26 -11.74
CA ALA A 37 -4.70 1.29 -12.72
C ALA A 37 -4.63 0.74 -14.15
N ASP A 38 -3.51 0.10 -14.49
CA ASP A 38 -3.31 -0.57 -15.79
C ASP A 38 -4.34 -1.68 -16.04
N TYR A 39 -4.62 -2.53 -15.04
CA TYR A 39 -5.62 -3.60 -15.16
C TYR A 39 -7.02 -3.06 -15.48
N TYR A 40 -7.45 -2.02 -14.75
CA TYR A 40 -8.77 -1.43 -14.92
C TYR A 40 -8.82 -0.38 -16.05
N ARG A 41 -7.70 -0.10 -16.74
CA ARG A 41 -7.56 0.97 -17.74
C ARG A 41 -8.01 2.33 -17.20
N LEU A 42 -7.54 2.66 -16.00
CA LEU A 42 -7.78 3.93 -15.32
C LEU A 42 -6.44 4.63 -15.12
N ASP A 43 -6.48 5.96 -14.99
CA ASP A 43 -5.30 6.68 -14.52
C ASP A 43 -5.13 6.49 -13.00
N THR A 44 -3.89 6.53 -12.52
CA THR A 44 -3.59 6.46 -11.08
C THR A 44 -4.26 7.61 -10.31
N SER A 45 -4.40 8.78 -10.94
CA SER A 45 -5.12 9.93 -10.41
C SER A 45 -6.62 9.68 -10.25
N GLU A 46 -7.24 8.85 -11.08
CA GLU A 46 -8.66 8.49 -10.95
C GLU A 46 -8.90 7.55 -9.77
N ILE A 47 -7.95 6.65 -9.51
CA ILE A 47 -7.97 5.77 -8.34
C ILE A 47 -7.78 6.59 -7.07
N LEU A 48 -6.82 7.52 -7.03
CA LEU A 48 -6.59 8.39 -5.88
C LEU A 48 -7.68 9.46 -5.71
N GLY A 49 -8.35 9.83 -6.81
CA GLY A 49 -9.39 10.84 -6.85
C GLY A 49 -10.64 10.48 -6.05
N HIS A 50 -11.57 11.44 -5.97
CA HIS A 50 -12.78 11.38 -5.12
C HIS A 50 -14.03 10.87 -5.85
N SER A 51 -13.90 10.49 -7.12
CA SER A 51 -15.04 10.02 -7.91
C SER A 51 -15.63 8.73 -7.33
N ARG A 52 -16.96 8.71 -7.29
CA ARG A 52 -17.79 7.63 -6.77
C ARG A 52 -18.31 6.68 -7.85
N THR A 53 -17.87 6.82 -9.10
CA THR A 53 -18.19 5.88 -10.18
C THR A 53 -17.82 4.46 -9.75
N GLN A 54 -18.75 3.51 -9.91
CA GLN A 54 -18.63 2.14 -9.42
C GLN A 54 -17.27 1.50 -9.78
N ARG A 55 -16.88 1.58 -11.06
CA ARG A 55 -15.60 1.04 -11.56
C ARG A 55 -14.37 1.63 -10.84
N ARG A 56 -14.36 2.94 -10.60
CA ARG A 56 -13.26 3.62 -9.87
C ARG A 56 -13.25 3.24 -8.39
N VAL A 57 -14.43 3.13 -7.78
CA VAL A 57 -14.57 2.72 -6.37
C VAL A 57 -14.09 1.30 -6.16
N GLU A 58 -14.43 0.39 -7.07
CA GLU A 58 -14.01 -1.01 -7.02
C GLU A 58 -12.50 -1.14 -7.16
N ALA A 59 -11.90 -0.52 -8.19
CA ALA A 59 -10.45 -0.48 -8.36
C ALA A 59 -9.75 0.07 -7.11
N ARG A 60 -10.28 1.15 -6.51
CA ARG A 60 -9.75 1.73 -5.28
C ARG A 60 -9.82 0.78 -4.08
N GLN A 61 -10.94 0.07 -3.92
CA GLN A 61 -11.11 -0.90 -2.83
C GLN A 61 -10.16 -2.10 -2.99
N ILE A 62 -9.92 -2.54 -4.23
CA ILE A 62 -8.93 -3.57 -4.55
C ILE A 62 -7.52 -3.10 -4.19
N VAL A 63 -7.14 -1.86 -4.52
CA VAL A 63 -5.85 -1.27 -4.11
C VAL A 63 -5.71 -1.31 -2.59
N MET A 64 -6.72 -0.87 -1.83
CA MET A 64 -6.69 -0.89 -0.36
C MET A 64 -6.41 -2.29 0.19
N TRP A 65 -7.12 -3.30 -0.34
CA TRP A 65 -6.97 -4.68 0.09
C TRP A 65 -5.61 -5.28 -0.30
N LEU A 66 -5.13 -5.01 -1.51
CA LEU A 66 -3.82 -5.47 -1.98
C LEU A 66 -2.68 -4.85 -1.18
N MET A 67 -2.74 -3.56 -0.89
CA MET A 67 -1.75 -2.88 -0.03
C MET A 67 -1.71 -3.54 1.35
N ARG A 68 -2.87 -3.83 1.94
CA ARG A 68 -2.94 -4.46 3.27
C ARG A 68 -2.40 -5.90 3.28
N THR A 69 -2.56 -6.63 2.18
CA THR A 69 -2.23 -8.06 2.07
C THR A 69 -0.78 -8.29 1.60
N ARG A 70 -0.28 -7.47 0.68
CA ARG A 70 1.07 -7.62 0.09
C ARG A 70 2.14 -6.77 0.76
N SER A 71 1.77 -5.83 1.65
CA SER A 71 2.73 -4.99 2.38
C SER A 71 2.46 -5.00 3.89
N THR A 72 3.43 -4.53 4.66
CA THR A 72 3.31 -4.33 6.12
C THR A 72 2.73 -2.97 6.49
N ALA A 73 2.15 -2.23 5.54
CA ALA A 73 1.60 -0.90 5.80
C ALA A 73 0.35 -0.98 6.69
N SER A 74 0.29 -0.08 7.66
CA SER A 74 -0.85 0.12 8.54
C SER A 74 -1.99 0.88 7.83
N PHE A 75 -3.21 0.77 8.35
CA PHE A 75 -4.37 1.49 7.78
C PHE A 75 -4.18 3.02 7.73
N PRO A 76 -3.58 3.68 8.75
CA PRO A 76 -3.27 5.11 8.66
C PRO A 76 -2.28 5.44 7.54
N GLU A 77 -1.21 4.65 7.36
CA GLU A 77 -0.22 4.89 6.30
C GLU A 77 -0.83 4.76 4.90
N ILE A 78 -1.67 3.74 4.69
CA ILE A 78 -2.42 3.57 3.44
C ILE A 78 -3.39 4.74 3.23
N GLY A 79 -4.04 5.20 4.30
CA GLY A 79 -4.94 6.35 4.26
C GLY A 79 -4.24 7.63 3.83
N VAL A 80 -3.04 7.91 4.35
CA VAL A 80 -2.21 9.06 3.94
C VAL A 80 -1.84 8.97 2.46
N LEU A 81 -1.45 7.79 1.98
CA LEU A 81 -1.12 7.58 0.57
C LEU A 81 -2.31 7.82 -0.36
N MET A 82 -3.51 7.39 0.04
CA MET A 82 -4.71 7.47 -0.79
C MET A 82 -5.56 8.72 -0.56
N ASP A 83 -5.14 9.62 0.34
CA ASP A 83 -5.92 10.77 0.80
C ASP A 83 -7.31 10.36 1.33
N ARG A 84 -7.34 9.36 2.23
CA ARG A 84 -8.56 8.78 2.80
C ARG A 84 -8.41 8.56 4.29
N HIS A 85 -9.53 8.67 5.02
CA HIS A 85 -9.55 8.26 6.41
C HIS A 85 -9.26 6.76 6.54
N HIS A 86 -8.47 6.38 7.56
CA HIS A 86 -8.10 4.99 7.84
C HIS A 86 -9.34 4.08 8.00
N SER A 87 -10.45 4.60 8.54
CA SER A 87 -11.72 3.87 8.63
C SER A 87 -12.27 3.51 7.25
N THR A 88 -12.13 4.38 6.25
CA THR A 88 -12.50 4.10 4.86
C THR A 88 -11.66 2.98 4.28
N ILE A 89 -10.36 2.93 4.58
CA ILE A 89 -9.47 1.83 4.16
C ILE A 89 -9.94 0.52 4.78
N LEU A 90 -10.21 0.51 6.10
CA LEU A 90 -10.72 -0.66 6.81
C LEU A 90 -12.02 -1.18 6.21
N HIS A 91 -12.99 -0.29 5.95
CA HIS A 91 -14.24 -0.65 5.31
C HIS A 91 -14.05 -1.19 3.88
N GLY A 92 -13.13 -0.60 3.11
CA GLY A 92 -12.75 -1.06 1.77
C GLY A 92 -12.20 -2.49 1.79
N CYS A 93 -11.23 -2.76 2.66
CA CYS A 93 -10.65 -4.09 2.84
C CYS A 93 -11.72 -5.13 3.24
N ALA A 94 -12.52 -4.82 4.26
CA ALA A 94 -13.58 -5.72 4.74
C ALA A 94 -14.67 -5.97 3.69
N LYS A 95 -14.91 -5.02 2.78
CA LYS A 95 -15.82 -5.23 1.64
C LYS A 95 -15.23 -6.21 0.63
N ILE A 96 -13.99 -6.02 0.22
CA ILE A 96 -13.32 -6.92 -0.74
C ILE A 96 -13.19 -8.34 -0.18
N GLU A 97 -12.83 -8.51 1.10
CA GLU A 97 -12.77 -9.84 1.73
C GLU A 97 -14.11 -10.59 1.70
N ARG A 98 -15.23 -9.88 1.84
CA ARG A 98 -16.57 -10.48 1.72
C ARG A 98 -16.91 -10.81 0.27
N LEU A 99 -16.54 -9.94 -0.67
CA LEU A 99 -16.81 -10.14 -2.10
C LEU A 99 -15.99 -11.30 -2.67
N ILE A 100 -14.72 -11.46 -2.31
CA ILE A 100 -13.87 -12.59 -2.76
C ILE A 100 -14.52 -13.95 -2.50
N LYS A 101 -15.27 -14.08 -1.40
CA LYS A 101 -15.95 -15.33 -1.02
C LYS A 101 -17.15 -15.65 -1.90
N ARG A 102 -17.77 -14.64 -2.52
CA ARG A 102 -19.06 -14.76 -3.24
C ARG A 102 -18.91 -14.57 -4.74
N ASP A 103 -17.97 -13.73 -5.16
CA ASP A 103 -17.76 -13.31 -6.52
C ASP A 103 -16.54 -14.04 -7.11
N ALA A 104 -16.79 -14.88 -8.11
CA ALA A 104 -15.76 -15.63 -8.80
C ALA A 104 -14.98 -14.77 -9.81
N GLU A 105 -15.64 -13.77 -10.41
CA GLU A 105 -15.03 -12.86 -11.38
C GLU A 105 -14.00 -11.96 -10.68
N LEU A 106 -14.40 -11.35 -9.55
CA LEU A 106 -13.48 -10.56 -8.73
C LEU A 106 -12.27 -11.39 -8.26
N ARG A 107 -12.47 -12.67 -7.94
CA ARG A 107 -11.39 -13.55 -7.49
C ARG A 107 -10.38 -13.82 -8.62
N GLU A 108 -10.88 -14.02 -9.83
CA GLU A 108 -10.04 -14.19 -11.02
C GLU A 108 -9.30 -12.89 -11.37
N ASP A 109 -9.97 -11.74 -11.29
CA ASP A 109 -9.35 -10.42 -11.47
C ASP A 109 -8.20 -10.20 -10.48
N LEU A 110 -8.43 -10.46 -9.19
CA LEU A 110 -7.40 -10.35 -8.17
C LEU A 110 -6.23 -11.30 -8.42
N ARG A 111 -6.51 -12.54 -8.85
CA ARG A 111 -5.46 -13.49 -9.22
C ARG A 111 -4.60 -12.95 -10.38
N ARG A 112 -5.21 -12.38 -11.42
CA ARG A 112 -4.48 -11.80 -12.56
C ARG A 112 -3.62 -10.62 -12.14
N ILE A 113 -4.15 -9.71 -11.31
CA ILE A 113 -3.41 -8.57 -10.77
C ILE A 113 -2.23 -9.06 -9.93
N GLN A 114 -2.42 -10.06 -9.08
CA GLN A 114 -1.37 -10.64 -8.25
C GLN A 114 -0.24 -11.25 -9.10
N VAL A 115 -0.58 -12.02 -10.13
CA VAL A 115 0.42 -12.58 -11.06
C VAL A 115 1.22 -11.48 -11.76
N ARG A 116 0.56 -10.38 -12.16
CA ARG A 116 1.24 -9.24 -12.77
C ARG A 116 2.20 -8.55 -11.79
N LEU A 117 1.79 -8.37 -10.54
CA LEU A 117 2.65 -7.81 -9.48
C LEU A 117 3.88 -8.69 -9.21
N ASP A 118 3.68 -10.00 -9.11
CA ASP A 118 4.76 -10.96 -8.86
C ASP A 118 5.76 -10.99 -10.03
N SER A 119 5.26 -10.91 -11.27
CA SER A 119 6.10 -10.86 -12.47
C SER A 119 6.97 -9.60 -12.53
N GLN A 120 6.55 -8.50 -11.89
CA GLN A 120 7.32 -7.24 -11.81
C GLN A 120 8.37 -7.24 -10.70
N LEU A 121 8.35 -8.20 -9.77
CA LEU A 121 9.32 -8.33 -8.69
C LEU A 121 10.58 -9.13 -9.10
N MET A 122 10.52 -9.89 -10.20
CA MET A 122 11.61 -10.75 -10.68
C MET A 122 12.50 -10.12 -11.76
N LYS A 123 12.34 -8.82 -12.03
CA LYS A 123 13.20 -8.01 -12.92
C LYS A 123 13.91 -6.94 -12.11
#